data_AF-A0A2A9NTL0-F1
#
_entry.id   AF-A0A2A9NTL0-F1
#
_cell.length_a   1.000
_cell.length_b   1.000
_cell.length_c   1.000
_cell.angle_alpha   90.00
_cell.angle_beta   90.00
_cell.angle_gamma   90.00
#
_symmetry.space_group_name_H-M   'P 1'
#
loop_
_entity.id
_entity.type
_entity.pdbx_description
1 polymer ?
#
loop_
_entity_poly.entity_id
_entity_poly.type
_entity_poly.pdbx_seq_one_letter_code
_entity_poly.pdbx_strand_id
1 'polypeptide(L)'
;MALENGHYHIYNGNDLVGRDQREDHSLAPKPVFNMIDVQEAQWVVERVEGNLYKLFAKGSPAGLDDCRVVCFLINQERAETWHIDYVPNIKGTYSSEGESWIVTRPHEHNQV
;
A
#
# COMPACT_ATOMS: atom_id res chain seq x y z
N MET A 1 -1.64 19.47 5.91
CA MET A 1 -1.47 18.89 7.27
C MET A 1 -0.73 17.58 7.10
N ALA A 2 0.11 17.17 8.05
CA ALA A 2 0.76 15.87 8.00
C ALA A 2 -0.25 14.77 8.40
N LEU A 3 -0.09 13.58 7.83
CA LEU A 3 -0.87 12.40 8.20
C LEU A 3 -0.39 11.91 9.57
N GLU A 4 -1.32 11.53 10.45
CA GLU A 4 -0.97 10.99 11.77
C GLU A 4 -0.58 9.51 11.66
N ASN A 5 0.13 9.01 12.67
CA ASN A 5 0.39 7.58 12.76
C ASN A 5 -0.91 6.87 13.13
N GLY A 6 -1.17 5.72 12.52
CA GLY A 6 -2.32 4.92 12.91
C GLY A 6 -2.82 4.00 11.82
N HIS A 7 -4.10 3.67 11.95
CA HIS A 7 -4.77 2.71 11.08
C HIS A 7 -5.63 3.41 10.04
N TYR A 8 -5.44 3.02 8.78
CA TYR A 8 -6.08 3.67 7.64
C TYR A 8 -6.64 2.65 6.66
N HIS A 9 -7.67 3.07 5.93
CA HIS A 9 -8.09 2.43 4.69
C HIS A 9 -7.61 3.30 3.55
N ILE A 10 -6.89 2.69 2.59
CA ILE A 10 -6.35 3.39 1.42
C ILE A 10 -7.26 3.06 0.23
N TYR A 11 -7.69 4.08 -0.49
CA TYR A 11 -8.59 3.95 -1.64
C TYR A 11 -7.93 4.46 -2.91
N ASN A 12 -8.12 3.74 -4.01
CA ASN A 12 -7.88 4.21 -5.37
C ASN A 12 -9.23 4.43 -6.06
N GLY A 13 -9.68 5.68 -6.13
CA GLY A 13 -11.07 5.98 -6.48
C GLY A 13 -12.02 5.42 -5.41
N ASN A 14 -12.84 4.45 -5.78
CA ASN A 14 -13.76 3.76 -4.87
C ASN A 14 -13.23 2.39 -4.40
N ASP A 15 -12.11 1.94 -4.95
CA ASP A 15 -11.58 0.60 -4.72
C ASP A 15 -10.60 0.62 -3.55
N LEU A 16 -10.80 -0.30 -2.61
CA LEU A 16 -9.86 -0.47 -1.51
C LEU A 16 -8.56 -1.13 -1.98
N VAL A 17 -7.45 -0.57 -1.52
CA VAL A 17 -6.11 -1.06 -1.79
C VAL A 17 -5.67 -1.90 -0.60
N GLY A 18 -5.14 -3.10 -0.84
CA GLY A 18 -4.69 -3.97 0.24
C GLY A 18 -4.12 -5.30 -0.25
N ARG A 19 -3.90 -6.22 0.68
CA ARG A 19 -3.49 -7.60 0.38
C ARG A 19 -4.72 -8.51 0.33
N ASP A 20 -4.66 -9.54 -0.50
CA ASP A 20 -5.71 -10.54 -0.60
C ASP A 20 -5.90 -11.29 0.74
N GLN A 21 -7.09 -11.83 0.98
CA GLN A 21 -7.37 -12.73 2.08
C GLN A 21 -6.69 -14.08 1.87
N ARG A 22 -6.63 -14.53 0.62
CA ARG A 22 -6.05 -15.82 0.24
C ARG A 22 -4.72 -15.60 -0.44
N GLU A 23 -3.66 -15.84 0.29
CA GLU A 23 -2.30 -15.81 -0.23
C GLU A 23 -1.73 -17.22 -0.28
N ASP A 24 -0.80 -17.44 -1.20
CA ASP A 24 0.01 -18.66 -1.18
C ASP A 24 0.91 -18.68 0.08
N HIS A 25 1.38 -19.86 0.47
CA HIS A 25 2.20 -20.03 1.68
C HIS A 25 3.69 -19.70 1.44
N SER A 26 4.03 -19.16 0.28
CA SER A 26 5.39 -18.74 -0.03
C SER A 26 5.80 -17.55 0.85
N LEU A 27 7.11 -17.38 1.06
CA LEU A 27 7.66 -16.18 1.71
C LEU A 27 8.06 -15.11 0.68
N ALA A 28 7.63 -15.27 -0.57
CA ALA A 28 7.80 -14.26 -1.60
C ALA A 28 7.06 -12.97 -1.20
N PRO A 29 7.51 -11.80 -1.71
CA PRO A 29 6.78 -10.55 -1.51
C PRO A 29 5.32 -10.70 -1.91
N LYS A 30 4.42 -10.20 -1.07
CA LYS A 30 2.98 -10.36 -1.26
C LYS A 30 2.42 -9.17 -2.05
N PRO A 31 1.79 -9.40 -3.20
CA PRO A 31 1.28 -8.31 -4.02
C PRO A 31 0.15 -7.55 -3.31
N VAL A 32 0.10 -6.25 -3.57
CA VAL A 32 -0.99 -5.37 -3.18
C VAL A 32 -1.92 -5.20 -4.39
N PHE A 33 -3.24 -5.26 -4.14
CA PHE A 33 -4.29 -5.22 -5.15
C PHE A 33 -5.36 -4.17 -4.82
N ASN A 34 -6.17 -3.81 -5.83
CA ASN A 34 -7.37 -2.99 -5.70
C ASN A 34 -8.60 -3.88 -5.46
N MET A 35 -9.72 -3.29 -5.05
CA MET A 35 -11.00 -4.00 -4.81
C MET A 35 -10.90 -5.13 -3.78
N ILE A 36 -10.09 -4.94 -2.74
CA ILE A 36 -10.05 -5.87 -1.60
C ILE A 36 -11.28 -5.64 -0.70
N ASP A 37 -11.72 -6.69 -0.01
CA ASP A 37 -12.78 -6.61 1.00
C ASP A 37 -12.40 -5.63 2.14
N VAL A 38 -13.38 -4.87 2.62
CA VAL A 38 -13.25 -3.76 3.58
C VAL A 38 -12.60 -4.19 4.90
N GLN A 39 -12.92 -5.38 5.39
CA GLN A 39 -12.35 -5.85 6.66
C GLN A 39 -10.86 -6.20 6.58
N GLU A 40 -10.32 -6.39 5.37
CA GLU A 40 -8.99 -6.95 5.13
C GLU A 40 -7.98 -5.93 4.60
N ALA A 41 -8.44 -4.73 4.22
CA ALA A 41 -7.65 -3.68 3.59
C ALA A 41 -7.13 -2.61 4.58
N GLN A 42 -6.99 -2.96 5.86
CA GLN A 42 -6.46 -2.04 6.87
C GLN A 42 -4.93 -1.93 6.78
N TRP A 43 -4.46 -0.69 6.68
CA TRP A 43 -3.05 -0.33 6.69
C TRP A 43 -2.64 0.25 8.03
N VAL A 44 -1.40 0.01 8.42
CA VAL A 44 -0.72 0.82 9.43
C VAL A 44 0.15 1.82 8.70
N VAL A 45 0.04 3.09 9.07
CA VAL A 45 0.85 4.18 8.54
C VAL A 45 1.70 4.73 9.67
N GLU A 46 3.01 4.71 9.48
CA GLU A 46 3.98 5.19 10.45
C GLU A 46 4.84 6.29 9.83
N ARG A 47 4.84 7.46 10.43
CA ARG A 47 5.66 8.60 10.03
C ARG A 47 7.12 8.35 10.41
N VAL A 48 8.00 8.53 9.43
CA VAL A 48 9.46 8.47 9.61
C VAL A 48 9.99 9.87 9.91
N GLU A 49 9.81 10.80 8.97
CA GLU A 49 10.29 12.18 9.06
C GLU A 49 9.51 13.07 8.09
N GLY A 50 9.12 14.29 8.46
CA GLY A 50 8.47 15.20 7.51
C GLY A 50 7.20 14.59 6.88
N ASN A 51 7.14 14.47 5.56
CA ASN A 51 6.05 13.80 4.84
C ASN A 51 6.43 12.38 4.37
N LEU A 52 7.45 11.78 4.98
CA LEU A 52 7.90 10.42 4.68
C LEU A 52 7.26 9.42 5.65
N TYR A 53 6.66 8.36 5.09
CA TYR A 53 5.92 7.35 5.84
C TYR A 53 6.29 5.94 5.41
N LYS A 54 6.23 5.00 6.36
CA LYS A 54 6.18 3.57 6.08
C LYS A 54 4.75 3.09 6.12
N LEU A 55 4.40 2.26 5.15
CA LEU A 55 3.06 1.69 4.99
C LEU A 55 3.16 0.19 5.23
N PHE A 56 2.27 -0.34 6.06
CA PHE A 56 2.23 -1.76 6.37
C PHE A 56 0.85 -2.32 6.09
N ALA A 57 0.77 -3.41 5.35
CA ALA A 57 -0.46 -4.17 5.16
C ALA A 57 -0.30 -5.57 5.78
N LYS A 58 -1.26 -5.95 6.64
CA LYS A 58 -1.22 -7.21 7.41
C LYS A 58 0.12 -7.44 8.13
N GLY A 59 0.67 -6.36 8.71
CA GLY A 59 1.91 -6.38 9.50
C GLY A 59 3.22 -6.40 8.71
N SER A 60 3.17 -6.33 7.37
CA SER A 60 4.37 -6.35 6.52
C SER A 60 4.55 -5.03 5.78
N PRO A 61 5.77 -4.47 5.73
CA PRO A 61 6.01 -3.17 5.11
C PRO A 61 5.96 -3.26 3.58
N ALA A 62 5.42 -2.22 2.96
CA ALA A 62 5.25 -2.12 1.52
C ALA A 62 6.39 -1.37 0.83
N GLY A 63 6.76 -1.82 -0.37
CA GLY A 63 7.70 -1.16 -1.27
C GLY A 63 7.44 -1.57 -2.72
N LEU A 64 8.38 -1.28 -3.61
CA LEU A 64 8.30 -1.66 -5.01
C LEU A 64 9.14 -2.90 -5.31
N ASP A 65 8.58 -3.80 -6.11
CA ASP A 65 9.28 -4.93 -6.73
C ASP A 65 8.73 -5.11 -8.15
N ASP A 66 9.61 -5.04 -9.15
CA ASP A 66 9.24 -5.12 -10.59
C ASP A 66 8.09 -4.16 -10.98
N CYS A 67 8.20 -2.89 -10.57
CA CYS A 67 7.20 -1.83 -10.77
C CYS A 67 5.80 -2.14 -10.19
N ARG A 68 5.71 -3.06 -9.23
CA ARG A 68 4.47 -3.38 -8.49
C ARG A 68 4.65 -3.10 -7.02
N VAL A 69 3.57 -2.67 -6.38
CA VAL A 69 3.55 -2.51 -4.92
C VAL A 69 3.39 -3.89 -4.29
N VAL A 70 4.34 -4.25 -3.43
CA VAL A 70 4.36 -5.52 -2.70
C VAL A 70 4.69 -5.29 -1.23
N CYS A 71 4.25 -6.22 -0.38
CA CYS A 71 4.64 -6.28 1.03
C CYS A 71 5.71 -7.34 1.23
N PHE A 72 6.85 -6.94 1.79
CA PHE A 72 7.99 -7.83 2.03
C PHE A 72 7.79 -8.61 3.34
N LEU A 73 7.82 -9.94 3.29
CA LEU A 73 7.68 -10.78 4.49
C LEU A 73 9.01 -10.99 5.22
N ILE A 74 10.10 -11.28 4.48
CA ILE A 74 11.44 -11.54 5.05
C ILE A 74 12.35 -10.31 4.93
N ASN A 75 12.62 -9.86 3.71
CA ASN A 75 13.58 -8.79 3.41
C ASN A 75 12.91 -7.41 3.56
N GLN A 76 12.43 -7.13 4.77
CA GLN A 76 11.65 -5.93 5.09
C GLN A 76 12.43 -4.62 4.95
N GLU A 77 13.76 -4.68 4.98
CA GLU A 77 14.66 -3.56 4.70
C GLU A 77 14.59 -3.07 3.25
N ARG A 78 14.04 -3.88 2.33
CA ARG A 78 13.76 -3.47 0.94
C ARG A 78 12.52 -2.57 0.82
N ALA A 79 11.70 -2.48 1.87
CA ALA A 79 10.50 -1.66 1.83
C ALA A 79 10.84 -0.19 1.69
N GLU A 80 10.08 0.51 0.86
CA GLU A 80 10.31 1.91 0.57
C GLU A 80 9.66 2.82 1.61
N THR A 81 10.15 4.06 1.65
CA THR A 81 9.50 5.12 2.39
C THR A 81 8.77 6.02 1.40
N TRP A 82 7.51 6.29 1.67
CA TRP A 82 6.60 6.96 0.76
C TRP A 82 6.46 8.42 1.14
N HIS A 83 6.59 9.32 0.16
CA HIS A 83 6.28 10.73 0.36
C HIS A 83 4.78 10.93 0.21
N ILE A 84 4.07 11.33 1.26
CA ILE A 84 2.61 11.47 1.25
C ILE A 84 2.23 12.91 1.63
N ASP A 85 1.68 13.63 0.65
CA ASP A 85 1.24 15.01 0.80
C ASP A 85 -0.28 15.12 0.91
N TYR A 86 -0.74 15.96 1.81
CA TYR A 86 -2.14 16.31 1.91
C TYR A 86 -2.57 17.17 0.72
N VAL A 87 -3.62 16.76 0.02
CA VAL A 87 -4.21 17.53 -1.08
C VAL A 87 -5.20 18.55 -0.49
N PRO A 88 -4.95 19.86 -0.62
CA PRO A 88 -5.87 20.87 -0.09
C PRO A 88 -7.23 20.79 -0.77
N ASN A 89 -8.29 21.12 -0.02
CA ASN A 89 -9.68 21.21 -0.49
C ASN A 89 -10.36 19.89 -0.87
N ILE A 90 -9.70 18.74 -0.69
CA ILE A 90 -10.33 17.41 -0.82
C ILE A 90 -10.07 16.62 0.47
N LYS A 91 -11.10 16.51 1.31
CA LYS A 91 -10.98 15.90 2.63
C LYS A 91 -10.59 14.42 2.50
N GLY A 92 -9.50 14.03 3.17
CA GLY A 92 -9.03 12.64 3.20
C GLY A 92 -8.28 12.20 1.95
N THR A 93 -7.93 13.13 1.06
CA THR A 93 -7.14 12.83 -0.14
C THR A 93 -5.69 13.22 0.07
N TYR A 94 -4.82 12.31 -0.32
CA TYR A 94 -3.38 12.47 -0.27
C TYR A 94 -2.78 12.09 -1.63
N SER A 95 -1.68 12.73 -1.99
CA SER A 95 -0.89 12.39 -3.17
C SER A 95 0.45 11.83 -2.75
N SER A 96 0.97 10.88 -3.52
CA SER A 96 2.37 10.47 -3.44
C SER A 96 3.14 11.07 -4.60
N GLU A 97 4.28 11.70 -4.35
CA GLU A 97 5.20 12.10 -5.41
C GLU A 97 6.04 10.89 -5.84
N GLY A 98 6.08 10.55 -7.13
CA GLY A 98 6.85 9.42 -7.66
C GLY A 98 6.13 8.58 -8.72
N GLU A 99 6.62 7.34 -8.92
CA GLU A 99 5.95 6.36 -9.78
C GLU A 99 4.55 6.03 -9.23
N SER A 100 3.55 6.15 -10.10
CA SER A 100 2.17 5.80 -9.79
C SER A 100 2.04 4.33 -9.42
N TRP A 101 1.27 4.03 -8.37
CA TRP A 101 0.97 2.66 -7.98
C TRP A 101 0.16 1.98 -9.09
N ILE A 102 0.76 1.04 -9.82
CA ILE A 102 0.02 0.14 -10.69
C ILE A 102 -0.44 -1.03 -9.85
N VAL A 103 -1.73 -1.03 -9.56
CA VAL A 103 -2.37 -2.04 -8.75
C VAL A 103 -3.36 -2.78 -9.63
N THR A 104 -3.17 -4.09 -9.82
CA THR A 104 -4.07 -4.94 -10.60
C THR A 104 -5.21 -5.47 -9.74
N ARG A 105 -6.20 -6.10 -10.36
CA ARG A 105 -7.26 -6.82 -9.65
C ARG A 105 -6.70 -8.13 -9.06
N PRO A 106 -7.19 -8.62 -7.92
CA PRO A 106 -6.86 -9.95 -7.42
C PRO A 106 -7.24 -10.98 -8.49
N HIS A 107 -6.37 -11.96 -8.73
CA HIS A 107 -6.60 -13.07 -9.68
C HIS A 107 -6.63 -12.70 -11.17
N GLU A 108 -6.46 -11.43 -11.56
CA GLU A 108 -6.10 -11.08 -12.95
C GLU A 108 -4.58 -11.19 -13.11
N HIS A 109 -4.11 -12.41 -13.41
CA HIS A 109 -2.84 -12.53 -14.12
C HIS A 109 -3.07 -11.97 -15.53
N ASN A 110 -2.47 -10.82 -15.84
CA ASN A 110 -2.27 -10.43 -17.23
C ASN A 110 -1.49 -11.56 -17.91
N GLN A 111 -2.21 -12.42 -18.64
CA GLN A 111 -1.62 -13.23 -19.68
C GLN A 111 -1.14 -12.23 -20.75
N VAL A 112 0.19 -12.12 -20.86
CA VAL A 112 0.82 -11.59 -22.08
C VAL A 112 0.64 -12.63 -23.17
#